data_AF-A0A088F603-F1
#
_entry.id   AF-A0A088F603-F1
#
_cell.length_a   1.000
_cell.length_b   1.000
_cell.length_c   1.000
_cell.angle_alpha   90.00
_cell.angle_beta   90.00
_cell.angle_gamma   90.00
#
_symmetry.space_group_name_H-M   'P 1'
#
loop_
_entity.id
_entity.type
_entity.pdbx_description
1 polymer ?
#
loop_
_entity_poly.entity_id
_entity_poly.type
_entity_poly.pdbx_seq_one_letter_code
_entity_poly.pdbx_strand_id
1 'polypeptide(L)'
;MHFLFFLKSFIFIQDETINTNFDSYIYEVSGGAINMGVIEIIKKQEREAGMSAGLAAGIEKGLEERAKIAAEKKRIAAEKHALELKLQTLLEEAHEQACESARKMLARGTGKEEISEILGLSLAEIEKL
;
A
#
# COMPACT_ATOMS: atom_id res chain seq x y z
N MET A 1 -14.26 21.72 24.58
CA MET A 1 -12.94 21.61 25.24
C MET A 1 -12.69 22.62 26.38
N HIS A 2 -13.60 23.55 26.70
CA HIS A 2 -13.37 24.53 27.79
C HIS A 2 -13.97 24.16 29.15
N PHE A 3 -15.08 23.42 29.19
CA PHE A 3 -15.79 23.12 30.45
C PHE A 3 -15.03 22.17 31.40
N LEU A 4 -14.33 21.17 30.86
CA LEU A 4 -13.54 20.22 31.66
C LEU A 4 -12.21 20.82 32.15
N PHE A 5 -11.60 21.69 31.34
CA PHE A 5 -10.44 22.47 31.76
C PHE A 5 -10.84 23.48 32.86
N PHE A 6 -12.02 24.08 32.74
CA PHE A 6 -12.64 24.93 33.76
C PHE A 6 -12.91 24.16 35.06
N LEU A 7 -13.45 22.93 34.99
CA LEU A 7 -13.59 22.04 36.16
C LEU A 7 -12.24 21.66 36.76
N LYS A 8 -11.21 21.39 35.95
CA LYS A 8 -9.84 21.11 36.42
C LYS A 8 -9.19 22.29 37.15
N SER A 9 -9.59 23.53 36.84
CA SER A 9 -9.13 24.74 37.54
C SER A 9 -9.88 25.01 38.85
N PHE A 10 -11.08 24.45 39.04
CA PHE A 10 -11.93 24.65 40.23
C PHE A 10 -11.96 23.43 41.18
N ILE A 11 -11.76 22.21 40.67
CA ILE A 11 -11.73 20.97 41.42
C ILE A 11 -10.26 20.64 41.70
N PHE A 12 -9.79 20.99 42.89
CA PHE A 12 -8.49 20.57 43.37
C PHE A 12 -8.49 19.04 43.53
N ILE A 13 -7.79 18.35 42.62
CA ILE A 13 -7.64 16.88 42.55
C ILE A 13 -7.09 16.27 43.87
N GLN A 14 -6.56 17.09 44.78
CA GLN A 14 -5.98 16.66 46.05
C GLN A 14 -6.93 16.73 47.26
N ASP A 15 -8.15 17.25 47.13
CA ASP A 15 -9.11 17.31 48.25
C ASP A 15 -10.25 16.29 48.05
N GLU A 16 -10.10 15.16 48.73
CA GLU A 16 -11.08 14.06 48.74
C GLU A 16 -12.48 14.51 49.20
N THR A 17 -12.54 15.49 50.10
CA THR A 17 -13.80 16.03 50.64
C THR A 17 -14.55 16.80 49.55
N ILE A 18 -13.83 17.65 48.81
CA ILE A 18 -14.42 18.43 47.71
C ILE A 18 -14.91 17.49 46.59
N ASN A 19 -14.11 16.47 46.24
CA ASN A 19 -14.50 15.49 45.23
C ASN A 19 -15.75 14.71 45.63
N THR A 20 -15.82 14.28 46.89
CA THR A 20 -16.98 13.55 47.43
C THR A 20 -18.25 14.42 47.45
N ASN A 21 -18.14 15.68 47.86
CA ASN A 21 -19.26 16.61 47.87
C ASN A 21 -19.76 16.92 46.45
N PHE A 22 -18.82 17.08 45.51
CA PHE A 22 -19.14 17.30 44.11
C PHE A 22 -19.85 16.09 43.50
N ASP A 23 -19.31 14.89 43.68
CA ASP A 23 -19.90 13.66 43.17
C ASP A 23 -21.30 13.41 43.78
N SER A 24 -21.48 13.69 45.07
CA SER A 24 -22.78 13.60 45.76
C SER A 24 -23.79 14.60 45.18
N TYR A 25 -23.38 15.85 44.95
CA TYR A 25 -24.22 16.87 44.33
C TYR A 25 -24.62 16.46 42.92
N ILE A 26 -23.67 15.98 42.10
CA ILE A 26 -23.94 15.51 40.74
C ILE A 26 -24.92 14.33 40.74
N TYR A 27 -24.76 13.39 41.66
CA TYR A 27 -25.68 12.27 41.82
C TYR A 27 -27.11 12.75 42.13
N GLU A 28 -27.25 13.68 43.09
CA GLU A 28 -28.54 14.24 43.49
C GLU A 28 -29.23 14.99 42.35
N VAL A 29 -28.54 15.94 41.69
CA VAL A 29 -29.14 16.73 40.61
C VAL A 29 -29.36 15.95 39.32
N SER A 30 -28.63 14.86 39.11
CA SER A 30 -28.85 13.95 37.98
C SER A 30 -29.93 12.89 38.27
N GLY A 31 -30.49 12.84 39.48
CA GLY A 31 -31.42 11.79 39.89
C GLY A 31 -30.81 10.39 39.80
N GLY A 32 -29.50 10.28 40.02
CA GLY A 32 -28.73 9.04 39.87
C GLY A 32 -28.39 8.64 38.44
N ALA A 33 -28.69 9.48 37.43
CA ALA A 33 -28.33 9.20 36.03
C ALA A 33 -26.82 9.27 35.78
N ILE A 34 -26.10 10.08 36.56
CA ILE A 34 -24.64 10.15 36.55
C ILE A 34 -24.12 9.55 37.86
N ASN A 35 -23.62 8.32 37.76
CA ASN A 35 -23.12 7.53 38.91
C ASN A 35 -21.57 7.37 38.91
N MET A 36 -20.89 8.02 37.97
CA MET A 36 -19.43 7.91 37.82
C MET A 36 -18.79 9.17 38.39
N GLY A 37 -17.79 9.01 39.26
CA GLY A 37 -17.11 10.14 39.90
C GLY A 37 -16.37 11.01 38.89
N VAL A 38 -16.20 12.29 39.19
CA VAL A 38 -15.57 13.26 38.26
C VAL A 38 -14.18 12.83 37.80
N ILE A 39 -13.39 12.21 38.69
CA ILE A 39 -12.06 11.67 38.36
C ILE A 39 -12.15 10.50 37.37
N GLU A 40 -13.13 9.63 37.54
CA GLU A 40 -13.34 8.48 36.67
C GLU A 40 -13.79 8.89 35.27
N ILE A 41 -14.62 9.95 35.18
CA ILE A 41 -15.03 10.56 33.92
C ILE A 41 -13.81 11.14 33.18
N ILE A 42 -12.94 11.87 33.88
CA ILE A 42 -11.72 12.43 33.28
C ILE A 42 -10.82 11.29 32.77
N LYS A 43 -10.57 10.25 33.58
CA LYS A 43 -9.78 9.08 33.17
C LYS A 43 -10.40 8.35 31.97
N LYS A 44 -11.73 8.26 31.90
CA LYS A 44 -12.44 7.67 30.76
C LYS A 44 -12.21 8.49 29.49
N GLN A 45 -12.35 9.80 29.57
CA GLN A 45 -12.12 10.71 28.43
C GLN A 45 -10.67 10.66 27.94
N GLU A 46 -9.68 10.65 28.84
CA GLU A 46 -8.27 10.52 28.46
C GLU A 46 -7.99 9.20 27.73
N ARG A 47 -8.57 8.08 28.21
CA ARG A 47 -8.48 6.79 27.53
C ARG A 47 -9.14 6.79 26.16
N GLU A 48 -10.34 7.36 26.04
CA GLU A 48 -11.06 7.48 24.77
C GLU A 48 -10.30 8.34 23.75
N ALA A 49 -9.75 9.48 24.20
CA ALA A 49 -8.91 10.33 23.37
C ALA A 49 -7.64 9.60 22.91
N GLY A 50 -6.98 8.87 23.81
CA GLY A 50 -5.81 8.06 23.48
C GLY A 50 -6.11 6.93 22.49
N MET A 51 -7.23 6.22 22.66
CA MET A 51 -7.69 5.18 21.74
C MET A 51 -8.02 5.75 20.36
N SER A 52 -8.76 6.88 20.30
CA SER A 52 -9.09 7.54 19.05
C SER A 52 -7.85 8.02 18.31
N ALA A 53 -6.89 8.61 19.01
CA ALA A 53 -5.63 9.06 18.42
C ALA A 53 -4.79 7.87 17.90
N GLY A 54 -4.71 6.79 18.68
CA GLY A 54 -4.01 5.56 18.28
C GLY A 54 -4.63 4.90 17.04
N LEU A 55 -5.95 4.85 16.98
CA LEU A 55 -6.68 4.33 15.81
C LEU A 55 -6.43 5.19 14.57
N ALA A 56 -6.54 6.51 14.69
CA ALA A 56 -6.29 7.44 13.59
C ALA A 56 -4.85 7.28 13.05
N ALA A 57 -3.85 7.28 13.94
CA ALA A 57 -2.45 7.09 13.56
C ALA A 57 -2.19 5.72 12.92
N GLY A 58 -2.86 4.67 13.40
CA GLY A 58 -2.77 3.33 12.82
C GLY A 58 -3.37 3.25 11.41
N ILE A 59 -4.53 3.88 11.19
CA ILE A 59 -5.16 3.97 9.88
C ILE A 59 -4.28 4.75 8.91
N GLU A 60 -3.77 5.91 9.32
CA GLU A 60 -2.91 6.75 8.50
C GLU A 60 -1.65 6.00 8.04
N LYS A 61 -0.90 5.40 8.99
CA LYS A 61 0.27 4.58 8.65
C LYS A 61 -0.09 3.40 7.73
N GLY A 62 -1.22 2.75 7.97
CA GLY A 62 -1.68 1.65 7.13
C GLY A 62 -2.01 2.08 5.70
N LEU A 63 -2.59 3.27 5.52
CA LEU A 63 -2.88 3.85 4.20
C LEU A 63 -1.61 4.29 3.48
N GLU A 64 -0.67 4.94 4.18
CA GLU A 64 0.63 5.32 3.62
C GLU A 64 1.41 4.10 3.11
N GLU A 65 1.49 3.04 3.92
CA GLU A 65 2.23 1.84 3.53
C GLU A 65 1.59 1.13 2.34
N ARG A 66 0.25 1.06 2.31
CA ARG A 66 -0.50 0.55 1.15
C ARG A 66 -0.25 1.40 -0.10
N ALA A 67 -0.20 2.73 0.03
CA ALA A 67 0.07 3.62 -1.08
C ALA A 67 1.49 3.41 -1.66
N LYS A 68 2.51 3.24 -0.80
CA LYS A 68 3.87 2.91 -1.24
C LYS A 68 3.92 1.58 -1.99
N ILE A 69 3.29 0.54 -1.44
CA ILE A 69 3.23 -0.79 -2.08
C ILE A 69 2.52 -0.71 -3.43
N ALA A 70 1.40 0.02 -3.52
CA ALA A 70 0.66 0.18 -4.76
C ALA A 70 1.47 0.93 -5.83
N ALA A 71 2.16 2.01 -5.44
CA ALA A 71 3.04 2.76 -6.33
C ALA A 71 4.19 1.89 -6.86
N GLU A 72 4.83 1.12 -5.98
CA GLU A 72 5.94 0.24 -6.36
C GLU A 72 5.48 -0.89 -7.29
N LYS A 73 4.34 -1.53 -7.00
CA LYS A 73 3.76 -2.54 -7.90
C LYS A 73 3.46 -1.97 -9.28
N LYS A 74 2.94 -0.74 -9.35
CA LYS A 74 2.68 -0.07 -10.64
C LYS A 74 3.97 0.21 -11.40
N ARG A 75 5.04 0.62 -10.71
CA ARG A 75 6.36 0.84 -11.30
C ARG A 75 6.93 -0.46 -11.89
N ILE A 76 6.91 -1.54 -11.11
CA ILE A 76 7.38 -2.86 -11.55
C ILE A 76 6.56 -3.36 -12.75
N ALA A 77 5.24 -3.20 -12.75
CA ALA A 77 4.40 -3.62 -13.87
C ALA A 77 4.74 -2.85 -15.16
N ALA A 78 4.97 -1.54 -15.06
CA ALA A 78 5.37 -0.72 -16.21
C ALA A 78 6.76 -1.11 -16.74
N GLU A 79 7.72 -1.37 -15.85
CA GLU A 79 9.06 -1.82 -16.21
C GLU A 79 9.05 -3.20 -16.87
N LYS A 80 8.26 -4.13 -16.32
CA LYS A 80 8.07 -5.47 -16.91
C LYS A 80 7.53 -5.38 -18.33
N HIS A 81 6.48 -4.59 -18.55
CA HIS A 81 5.90 -4.40 -19.87
C HIS A 81 6.91 -3.78 -20.86
N ALA A 82 7.71 -2.81 -20.41
CA ALA A 82 8.75 -2.22 -21.24
C ALA A 82 9.85 -3.23 -21.62
N LEU A 83 10.22 -4.12 -20.70
CA LEU A 83 11.18 -5.20 -20.97
C LEU A 83 10.62 -6.25 -21.91
N GLU A 84 9.36 -6.64 -21.77
CA GLU A 84 8.67 -7.57 -22.68
C GLU A 84 8.67 -7.02 -24.11
N LEU A 85 8.35 -5.74 -24.29
CA LEU A 85 8.38 -5.09 -25.61
C LEU A 85 9.78 -5.06 -26.23
N LYS A 86 10.80 -4.75 -25.41
CA LYS A 86 12.20 -4.79 -25.86
C LYS A 86 12.63 -6.18 -26.27
N LEU A 87 12.26 -7.21 -25.50
CA LEU A 87 12.57 -8.59 -25.81
C LEU A 87 11.91 -9.02 -27.13
N GLN A 88 10.64 -8.66 -27.34
CA GLN A 88 9.94 -8.95 -28.59
C GLN A 88 10.64 -8.30 -29.78
N THR A 89 11.00 -7.02 -29.67
CA THR A 89 11.72 -6.29 -30.73
C THR A 89 13.05 -6.97 -31.08
N LEU A 90 13.83 -7.36 -30.06
CA LEU A 90 15.10 -8.06 -30.26
C LEU A 90 14.93 -9.43 -30.92
N LEU A 91 13.87 -10.16 -30.57
CA LEU A 91 13.57 -11.45 -31.19
C LEU A 91 13.16 -11.29 -32.66
N GLU A 92 12.35 -10.29 -32.98
CA GLU A 92 11.98 -9.96 -34.36
C GLU A 92 13.21 -9.55 -35.19
N GLU A 93 14.09 -8.71 -34.66
CA GLU A 93 15.34 -8.32 -35.32
C GLU A 93 16.27 -9.52 -35.55
N ALA A 94 16.45 -10.38 -34.54
CA ALA A 94 17.27 -11.58 -34.67
C ALA A 94 16.70 -12.57 -35.69
N HIS A 95 15.38 -12.73 -35.72
CA HIS A 95 14.70 -13.56 -36.71
C HIS A 95 14.87 -13.01 -38.13
N GLU A 96 14.68 -11.71 -38.33
CA GLU A 96 14.88 -11.07 -39.64
C GLU A 96 16.33 -11.23 -40.13
N GLN A 97 17.31 -11.06 -39.23
CA GLN A 97 18.73 -11.30 -39.56
C GLN A 97 19.01 -12.76 -39.96
N ALA A 98 18.36 -13.72 -39.30
CA ALA A 98 18.44 -15.13 -39.69
C ALA A 98 17.83 -15.34 -41.09
N CYS A 99 16.67 -14.74 -41.38
CA CYS A 99 16.04 -14.80 -42.70
C CYS A 99 16.92 -14.17 -43.80
N GLU A 100 17.51 -13.01 -43.56
CA GLU A 100 18.45 -12.38 -44.51
C GLU A 100 19.69 -13.24 -44.75
N SER A 101 20.22 -13.86 -43.70
CA SER A 101 21.37 -14.76 -43.80
C SER A 101 21.03 -16.01 -44.61
N ALA A 102 19.86 -16.60 -44.36
CA ALA A 102 19.35 -17.74 -45.12
C ALA A 102 19.19 -17.39 -46.61
N ARG A 103 18.63 -16.22 -46.96
CA ARG A 103 18.54 -15.75 -48.36
C ARG A 103 19.92 -15.67 -49.03
N LYS A 104 20.92 -15.15 -48.33
CA LYS A 104 22.31 -15.07 -48.84
C LYS A 104 22.94 -16.46 -49.02
N MET A 105 22.64 -17.42 -48.15
CA MET A 105 23.13 -18.80 -48.25
C MET A 105 22.44 -19.58 -49.39
N LEU A 106 21.12 -19.43 -49.55
CA LEU A 106 20.36 -19.99 -50.67
C LEU A 106 20.89 -19.50 -52.01
N ALA A 107 21.19 -18.19 -52.13
CA ALA A 107 21.76 -17.60 -53.33
C ALA A 107 23.16 -18.16 -53.67
N ARG A 108 23.88 -18.72 -52.69
CA ARG A 108 25.18 -19.38 -52.85
C ARG A 108 25.06 -20.89 -53.09
N GLY A 109 23.84 -21.43 -53.14
CA GLY A 109 23.58 -22.84 -53.41
C GLY A 109 23.67 -23.76 -52.18
N THR A 110 23.65 -23.21 -50.96
CA THR A 110 23.61 -24.03 -49.74
C THR A 110 22.26 -24.76 -49.62
N GLY A 111 22.28 -26.02 -49.18
CA GLY A 111 21.08 -26.84 -49.00
C GLY A 111 20.17 -26.31 -47.89
N LYS A 112 18.86 -26.52 -48.02
CA LYS A 112 17.86 -25.99 -47.06
C LYS A 112 18.00 -26.63 -45.69
N GLU A 113 18.36 -27.90 -45.65
CA GLU A 113 18.60 -28.69 -44.43
C GLU A 113 19.79 -28.13 -43.65
N GLU A 114 20.87 -27.77 -44.34
CA GLU A 114 22.06 -27.18 -43.75
C GLU A 114 21.79 -25.75 -43.22
N ILE A 115 21.02 -24.95 -43.97
CA ILE A 115 20.59 -23.62 -43.51
C ILE A 115 19.71 -23.71 -42.26
N SER A 116 18.80 -24.70 -42.20
CA SER A 116 17.94 -24.94 -41.04
C SER A 116 18.76 -25.27 -39.79
N GLU A 117 19.77 -26.13 -39.93
CA GLU A 117 20.65 -26.52 -38.82
C GLU A 117 21.50 -25.35 -38.32
N ILE A 118 22.03 -24.52 -39.22
CA ILE A 118 22.92 -23.40 -38.87
C ILE A 118 22.17 -22.21 -38.26
N LEU A 119 21.01 -21.86 -38.81
CA LEU A 119 20.30 -20.64 -38.44
C LEU A 119 19.09 -20.89 -37.52
N GLY A 120 18.74 -22.15 -37.27
CA GLY A 120 17.61 -22.52 -36.42
C GLY A 120 16.24 -22.17 -37.01
N LEU A 121 16.17 -21.84 -38.30
CA LEU A 121 14.93 -21.62 -39.03
C LEU A 121 14.29 -22.96 -39.38
N SER A 122 12.96 -23.04 -39.35
CA SER A 122 12.26 -24.22 -39.86
C SER A 122 12.38 -24.33 -41.38
N LEU A 123 12.32 -25.56 -41.90
CA LEU A 123 12.32 -25.79 -43.34
C LEU A 123 11.17 -25.04 -44.05
N ALA A 124 10.01 -24.96 -43.41
CA ALA A 124 8.85 -24.25 -43.94
C ALA A 124 9.05 -22.72 -44.00
N GLU A 125 9.84 -22.14 -43.08
CA GLU A 125 10.24 -20.73 -43.16
C GLU A 125 11.21 -20.52 -44.31
N ILE A 126 12.24 -21.38 -44.43
CA ILE A 126 13.25 -21.30 -45.50
C ILE A 126 12.61 -21.47 -46.88
N GLU A 127 11.60 -22.33 -47.02
CA GLU A 127 10.85 -22.52 -48.28
C GLU A 127 10.05 -21.29 -48.71
N LYS A 128 9.72 -20.40 -47.79
CA LYS A 128 8.99 -19.15 -48.06
C LYS A 128 9.90 -17.95 -48.34
N LEU A 129 11.22 -18.09 -48.14
CA LEU A 129 12.21 -17.02 -48.33
C LEU A 129 12.57 -16.77 -49.80
#